data_AF-A0A662DUV3-F1
#
_entry.id   AF-A0A662DUV3-F1
#
_cell.length_a   1.000
_cell.length_b   1.000
_cell.length_c   1.000
_cell.angle_alpha   90.00
_cell.angle_beta   90.00
_cell.angle_gamma   90.00
#
_symmetry.space_group_name_H-M   'P 1'
#
loop_
_entity.id
_entity.type
_entity.pdbx_description
1 polymer ?
#
loop_
_entity_poly.entity_id
_entity_poly.type
_entity_poly.pdbx_seq_one_letter_code
_entity_poly.pdbx_strand_id
1 'polypeptide(L)'
;MTKDTKSVTPPLDGMLDLDEPELEAPSADVGPAPEWSGDELLQIDVKGNIWVRGGRFFDGRVVGMVGGEDGEAVIAMLADRFQALEDRWALLKKDVSGTHNMVRHLKALRSYIHWVEGAKAIGDFESLLEKAVGELKRVETQLVDGRAVKEQLINEAEKLADSNSWRSTAEAEAELMERWKQAGAGGGDEDEALWLRFKTARSRFFDRRSEHGAEVRQNQRAGEKAKEDLIARAEALNSSTDWGATFDAMQVLMDEWKAAPSIGRRQDEELWQRFRAVREPFFEARKKQFAENRRQQGRSSRDQGRPRARSQPPRDRGGSASPGARRSSNQGSLHASLAELVGPLRDMFPADRKDEDDER
;
A
#
# COMPACT_ATOMS: atom_id res chain seq x y z
N MET A 1 -64.68 -18.01 -27.91
CA MET A 1 -64.11 -16.79 -27.30
C MET A 1 -63.06 -17.25 -26.30
N THR A 2 -61.82 -17.38 -26.77
CA THR A 2 -60.64 -17.70 -25.96
C THR A 2 -60.30 -16.48 -25.11
N LYS A 3 -60.45 -16.58 -23.79
CA LYS A 3 -59.93 -15.57 -22.87
C LYS A 3 -58.47 -15.92 -22.58
N ASP A 4 -57.57 -15.13 -23.16
CA ASP A 4 -56.15 -15.11 -22.83
C ASP A 4 -55.97 -14.73 -21.35
N THR A 5 -55.72 -15.73 -20.50
CA THR A 5 -55.15 -15.50 -19.16
C THR A 5 -53.65 -15.28 -19.34
N LYS A 6 -53.26 -14.03 -19.61
CA LYS A 6 -51.86 -13.62 -19.53
C LYS A 6 -51.37 -13.82 -18.10
N SER A 7 -50.47 -14.77 -17.92
CA SER A 7 -49.55 -14.86 -16.78
C SER A 7 -48.62 -13.64 -16.79
N VAL A 8 -49.06 -12.57 -16.15
CA VAL A 8 -48.22 -11.39 -15.92
C VAL A 8 -47.47 -11.63 -14.62
N THR A 9 -46.29 -12.25 -14.70
CA THR A 9 -45.36 -12.27 -13.59
C THR A 9 -44.73 -10.88 -13.47
N PRO A 10 -44.98 -10.10 -12.41
CA PRO A 10 -44.43 -8.77 -12.28
C PRO A 10 -42.94 -8.82 -11.89
N PRO A 11 -42.15 -7.80 -12.25
CA PRO A 11 -40.74 -7.71 -11.91
C PRO A 11 -40.52 -7.58 -10.39
N LEU A 12 -39.40 -8.14 -9.92
CA LEU A 12 -38.98 -8.23 -8.51
C LEU A 12 -38.97 -6.89 -7.74
N ASP A 13 -38.92 -5.76 -8.45
CA ASP A 13 -38.69 -4.43 -7.87
C ASP A 13 -39.96 -3.77 -7.28
N GLY A 14 -41.16 -4.25 -7.64
CA GLY A 14 -42.43 -3.71 -7.15
C GLY A 14 -43.18 -4.60 -6.14
N MET A 15 -42.56 -5.70 -5.70
CA MET A 15 -43.24 -6.76 -4.93
C MET A 15 -42.84 -6.78 -3.45
N LEU A 16 -42.09 -5.77 -3.00
CA LEU A 16 -41.89 -5.42 -1.59
C LEU A 16 -43.05 -4.56 -1.03
N ASP A 17 -43.90 -4.02 -1.90
CA ASP A 17 -45.04 -3.14 -1.57
C ASP A 17 -46.39 -3.76 -2.01
N LEU A 18 -46.53 -5.08 -1.93
CA LEU A 18 -47.87 -5.69 -1.99
C LEU A 18 -48.40 -5.78 -0.55
N ASP A 19 -49.56 -5.16 -0.33
CA ASP A 19 -50.26 -5.13 0.95
C ASP A 19 -50.17 -6.47 1.66
N GLU A 20 -49.82 -6.39 2.94
CA GLU A 20 -49.87 -7.48 3.91
C GLU A 20 -51.13 -8.29 3.64
N PRO A 21 -51.05 -9.57 3.24
CA PRO A 21 -52.26 -10.35 3.06
C PRO A 21 -52.93 -10.34 4.42
N GLU A 22 -54.12 -9.74 4.48
CA GLU A 22 -54.88 -9.57 5.72
C GLU A 22 -54.91 -10.94 6.40
N LEU A 23 -54.08 -11.08 7.44
CA LEU A 23 -54.00 -12.30 8.23
C LEU A 23 -55.27 -12.26 9.07
N GLU A 24 -56.39 -12.67 8.47
CA GLU A 24 -57.53 -13.10 9.25
C GLU A 24 -56.99 -14.17 10.20
N ALA A 25 -57.01 -13.83 11.49
CA ALA A 25 -56.63 -14.73 12.56
C ALA A 25 -57.32 -16.08 12.30
N PRO A 26 -56.64 -17.22 12.54
CA PRO A 26 -57.30 -18.51 12.46
C PRO A 26 -58.58 -18.40 13.29
N SER A 27 -59.72 -18.67 12.66
CA SER A 27 -61.00 -18.71 13.39
C SER A 27 -60.77 -19.56 14.62
N ALA A 28 -60.97 -18.99 15.81
CA ALA A 28 -60.66 -19.65 17.08
C ALA A 28 -61.55 -20.88 17.37
N ASP A 29 -62.40 -21.28 16.40
CA ASP A 29 -63.37 -22.38 16.49
C ASP A 29 -63.10 -23.49 15.46
N VAL A 30 -61.86 -23.59 14.96
CA VAL A 30 -61.41 -24.80 14.27
C VAL A 30 -60.97 -25.81 15.32
N GLY A 31 -61.49 -27.03 15.26
CA GLY A 31 -61.14 -28.11 16.19
C GLY A 31 -59.64 -28.48 16.16
N PRO A 32 -59.19 -29.45 16.97
CA PRO A 32 -57.80 -29.87 16.98
C PRO A 32 -57.36 -30.32 15.58
N ALA A 33 -56.08 -30.07 15.24
CA ALA A 33 -55.49 -30.52 13.99
C ALA A 33 -55.74 -32.04 13.81
N PRO A 34 -56.06 -32.50 12.60
CA PRO A 34 -56.37 -33.89 12.38
C PRO A 34 -55.12 -34.79 12.55
N GLU A 35 -55.33 -36.06 12.87
CA GLU A 35 -54.25 -37.05 12.91
C GLU A 35 -53.76 -37.35 11.50
N TRP A 36 -52.48 -37.07 11.24
CA TRP A 36 -51.83 -37.27 9.95
C TRP A 36 -51.46 -38.74 9.73
N SER A 37 -51.83 -39.33 8.60
CA SER A 37 -51.42 -40.68 8.19
C SER A 37 -50.52 -40.66 6.95
N GLY A 38 -49.37 -41.35 7.01
CA GLY A 38 -48.47 -41.49 5.86
C GLY A 38 -47.81 -40.17 5.39
N ASP A 39 -47.73 -39.98 4.07
CA ASP A 39 -47.08 -38.82 3.41
C ASP A 39 -48.10 -37.77 2.89
N GLU A 40 -49.33 -37.81 3.42
CA GLU A 40 -50.37 -36.86 3.02
C GLU A 40 -49.99 -35.42 3.43
N LEU A 41 -50.09 -34.48 2.48
CA LEU A 41 -49.78 -33.05 2.67
C LEU A 41 -51.03 -32.21 2.99
N LEU A 42 -52.21 -32.81 2.84
CA LEU A 42 -53.51 -32.18 2.90
C LEU A 42 -54.49 -33.10 3.62
N GLN A 43 -55.34 -32.55 4.48
CA GLN A 43 -56.50 -33.25 5.01
C GLN A 43 -57.70 -32.32 5.08
N ILE A 44 -58.89 -32.82 4.75
CA ILE A 44 -60.14 -32.06 4.87
C ILE A 44 -60.91 -32.61 6.07
N ASP A 45 -61.26 -31.74 7.03
CA ASP A 45 -62.01 -32.15 8.20
C ASP A 45 -63.51 -32.37 7.89
N VAL A 46 -64.24 -32.94 8.86
CA VAL A 46 -65.69 -33.19 8.73
C VAL A 46 -66.53 -31.91 8.59
N LYS A 47 -65.97 -30.74 8.93
CA LYS A 47 -66.60 -29.43 8.75
C LYS A 47 -66.27 -28.83 7.38
N GLY A 48 -65.43 -29.47 6.57
CA GLY A 48 -64.96 -29.00 5.27
C GLY A 48 -63.72 -28.11 5.33
N ASN A 49 -63.08 -27.91 6.49
CA ASN A 49 -61.85 -27.13 6.58
C ASN A 49 -60.67 -27.87 5.96
N ILE A 50 -59.90 -27.15 5.17
CA ILE A 50 -58.71 -27.64 4.48
C ILE A 50 -57.49 -27.40 5.37
N TRP A 51 -56.93 -28.48 5.91
CA TRP A 51 -55.71 -28.49 6.69
C TRP A 51 -54.49 -28.82 5.83
N VAL A 52 -53.43 -28.04 6.00
CA VAL A 52 -52.11 -28.32 5.43
C VAL A 52 -51.19 -28.83 6.52
N ARG A 53 -50.40 -29.83 6.16
CA ARG A 53 -49.46 -30.48 7.08
C ARG A 53 -48.41 -29.49 7.56
N GLY A 54 -48.26 -29.42 8.88
CA GLY A 54 -47.14 -28.75 9.52
C GLY A 54 -45.89 -29.61 9.48
N GLY A 55 -44.74 -28.98 9.70
CA GLY A 55 -43.45 -29.65 9.71
C GLY A 55 -42.45 -28.91 10.59
N ARG A 56 -41.17 -29.00 10.24
CA ARG A 56 -40.08 -28.38 11.02
C ARG A 56 -40.14 -26.85 11.06
N PHE A 57 -40.79 -26.22 10.09
CA PHE A 57 -40.78 -24.76 9.91
C PHE A 57 -42.07 -24.07 10.36
N PHE A 58 -43.20 -24.78 10.43
CA PHE A 58 -44.49 -24.22 10.81
C PHE A 58 -45.45 -25.32 11.31
N ASP A 59 -46.37 -24.95 12.18
CA ASP A 59 -47.43 -25.85 12.65
C ASP A 59 -48.52 -26.04 11.60
N GLY A 60 -49.22 -27.17 11.65
CA GLY A 60 -50.34 -27.45 10.74
C GLY A 60 -51.39 -26.35 10.81
N ARG A 61 -51.88 -25.89 9.66
CA ARG A 61 -52.77 -24.73 9.57
C ARG A 61 -53.94 -24.97 8.62
N VAL A 62 -55.04 -24.26 8.89
CA VAL A 62 -56.17 -24.20 7.97
C VAL A 62 -55.89 -23.16 6.89
N VAL A 63 -56.03 -23.56 5.63
CA VAL A 63 -55.77 -22.71 4.47
C VAL A 63 -57.03 -22.34 3.68
N GLY A 64 -58.15 -23.00 3.96
CA GLY A 64 -59.44 -22.73 3.32
C GLY A 64 -60.54 -23.66 3.82
N MET A 65 -61.70 -23.60 3.19
CA MET A 65 -62.85 -24.46 3.46
C MET A 65 -63.49 -24.88 2.14
N VAL A 66 -63.84 -26.16 2.02
CA VAL A 66 -64.62 -26.73 0.93
C VAL A 66 -66.10 -26.68 1.29
N GLY A 67 -66.91 -26.02 0.45
CA GLY A 67 -68.37 -26.02 0.59
C GLY A 67 -69.06 -26.03 -0.77
N GLY A 68 -70.15 -26.81 -0.90
CA GLY A 68 -70.99 -26.87 -2.10
C GLY A 68 -70.38 -27.65 -3.29
N GLU A 69 -70.92 -27.41 -4.49
CA GLU A 69 -70.44 -28.02 -5.76
C GLU A 69 -69.07 -27.49 -6.23
N ASP A 70 -68.58 -26.39 -5.65
CA ASP A 70 -67.37 -25.67 -6.07
C ASP A 70 -66.08 -26.08 -5.32
N GLY A 71 -66.13 -27.15 -4.53
CA GLY A 71 -65.01 -27.59 -3.69
C GLY A 71 -63.70 -27.88 -4.42
N GLU A 72 -63.80 -28.51 -5.59
CA GLU A 72 -62.65 -28.81 -6.44
C GLU A 72 -62.00 -27.51 -6.97
N ALA A 73 -62.78 -26.49 -7.26
CA ALA A 73 -62.28 -25.19 -7.72
C ALA A 73 -61.49 -24.45 -6.63
N VAL A 74 -61.91 -24.56 -5.37
CA VAL A 74 -61.17 -23.98 -4.22
C VAL A 74 -59.82 -24.68 -4.03
N ILE A 75 -59.78 -26.01 -4.13
CA ILE A 75 -58.54 -26.78 -4.03
C ILE A 75 -57.59 -26.44 -5.19
N ALA A 76 -58.11 -26.37 -6.42
CA ALA A 76 -57.34 -25.99 -7.59
C ALA A 76 -56.74 -24.57 -7.43
N MET A 77 -57.52 -23.60 -6.98
CA MET A 77 -57.02 -22.25 -6.69
C MET A 77 -55.90 -22.25 -5.64
N LEU A 78 -56.02 -23.04 -4.57
CA LEU A 78 -55.00 -23.14 -3.53
C LEU A 78 -53.73 -23.84 -4.01
N ALA A 79 -53.84 -24.81 -4.92
CA ALA A 79 -52.71 -25.44 -5.59
C ALA A 79 -52.01 -24.46 -6.56
N ASP A 80 -52.76 -23.70 -7.34
CA ASP A 80 -52.23 -22.66 -8.24
C ASP A 80 -51.46 -21.59 -7.45
N ARG A 81 -51.95 -21.22 -6.26
CA ARG A 81 -51.23 -20.31 -5.35
C ARG A 81 -49.90 -20.90 -4.90
N PHE A 82 -49.82 -22.20 -4.64
CA PHE A 82 -48.56 -22.86 -4.29
C PHE A 82 -47.61 -22.88 -5.49
N GLN A 83 -48.10 -23.18 -6.70
CA GLN A 83 -47.31 -23.12 -7.92
C GLN A 83 -46.70 -21.73 -8.14
N ALA A 84 -47.44 -20.67 -7.83
CA ALA A 84 -46.91 -19.30 -7.86
C ALA A 84 -45.76 -19.07 -6.85
N LEU A 85 -45.77 -19.74 -5.69
CA LEU A 85 -44.63 -19.71 -4.74
C LEU A 85 -43.38 -20.36 -5.34
N GLU A 86 -43.54 -21.49 -6.03
CA GLU A 86 -42.45 -22.21 -6.68
C GLU A 86 -41.88 -21.45 -7.88
N ASP A 87 -42.73 -20.83 -8.68
CA ASP A 87 -42.32 -19.98 -9.80
C ASP A 87 -41.52 -18.77 -9.28
N ARG A 88 -41.99 -18.17 -8.17
CA ARG A 88 -41.26 -17.08 -7.51
C ARG A 88 -39.91 -17.54 -6.98
N TRP A 89 -39.83 -18.74 -6.40
CA TRP A 89 -38.55 -19.34 -5.99
C TRP A 89 -37.60 -19.55 -7.18
N ALA A 90 -38.12 -20.04 -8.31
CA ALA A 90 -37.33 -20.23 -9.52
C ALA A 90 -36.77 -18.91 -10.05
N LEU A 91 -37.57 -17.84 -10.00
CA LEU A 91 -37.14 -16.49 -10.36
C LEU A 91 -36.09 -15.93 -9.39
N LEU A 92 -36.32 -16.08 -8.07
CA LEU A 92 -35.39 -15.62 -7.05
C LEU A 92 -34.02 -16.29 -7.21
N LYS A 93 -33.99 -17.60 -7.48
CA LYS A 93 -32.75 -18.34 -7.79
C LYS A 93 -32.05 -17.84 -9.05
N LYS A 94 -32.80 -17.44 -10.08
CA LYS A 94 -32.22 -16.93 -11.32
C LYS A 94 -31.63 -15.54 -11.14
N ASP A 95 -32.25 -14.70 -10.31
CA ASP A 95 -31.78 -13.34 -10.04
C ASP A 95 -30.41 -13.33 -9.32
N VAL A 96 -30.13 -14.31 -8.46
CA VAL A 96 -28.84 -14.47 -7.75
C VAL A 96 -27.63 -14.47 -8.68
N SER A 97 -27.78 -15.07 -9.86
CA SER A 97 -26.69 -15.13 -10.85
C SER A 97 -26.44 -13.79 -11.54
N GLY A 98 -27.39 -12.86 -11.46
CA GLY A 98 -27.33 -11.54 -12.10
C GLY A 98 -27.04 -10.38 -11.15
N THR A 99 -27.41 -10.48 -9.87
CA THR A 99 -27.22 -9.38 -8.91
C THR A 99 -25.87 -9.49 -8.19
N HIS A 100 -25.00 -8.50 -8.40
CA HIS A 100 -23.71 -8.38 -7.71
C HIS A 100 -23.83 -7.91 -6.23
N ASN A 101 -24.98 -8.12 -5.59
CA ASN A 101 -25.27 -7.60 -4.25
C ASN A 101 -25.90 -8.71 -3.39
N MET A 102 -25.05 -9.43 -2.65
CA MET A 102 -25.45 -10.52 -1.76
C MET A 102 -26.39 -10.07 -0.64
N VAL A 103 -26.25 -8.84 -0.12
CA VAL A 103 -27.14 -8.29 0.91
C VAL A 103 -28.57 -8.10 0.39
N ARG A 104 -28.74 -7.64 -0.86
CA ARG A 104 -30.08 -7.56 -1.48
C ARG A 104 -30.71 -8.94 -1.60
N HIS A 105 -29.93 -9.94 -2.02
CA HIS A 105 -30.41 -11.31 -2.14
C HIS A 105 -30.81 -11.91 -0.79
N LEU A 106 -30.00 -11.67 0.26
CA LEU A 106 -30.32 -12.06 1.64
C LEU A 106 -31.66 -11.47 2.11
N LYS A 107 -31.90 -10.18 1.85
CA LYS A 107 -33.18 -9.54 2.18
C LYS A 107 -34.34 -10.18 1.42
N ALA A 108 -34.17 -10.46 0.13
CA ALA A 108 -35.19 -11.09 -0.69
C ALA A 108 -35.52 -12.52 -0.23
N LEU A 109 -34.52 -13.32 0.16
CA LEU A 109 -34.72 -14.66 0.73
C LEU A 109 -35.49 -14.60 2.05
N ARG A 110 -35.16 -13.66 2.94
CA ARG A 110 -35.87 -13.49 4.22
C ARG A 110 -37.33 -13.12 4.01
N SER A 111 -37.60 -12.17 3.12
CA SER A 111 -38.97 -11.79 2.75
C SER A 111 -39.73 -12.94 2.09
N TYR A 112 -39.06 -13.74 1.24
CA TYR A 112 -39.67 -14.91 0.61
C TYR A 112 -40.06 -15.97 1.64
N ILE A 113 -39.16 -16.32 2.57
CA ILE A 113 -39.44 -17.29 3.66
C ILE A 113 -40.66 -16.84 4.46
N HIS A 114 -40.67 -15.58 4.90
CA HIS A 114 -41.78 -15.01 5.65
C HIS A 114 -43.12 -15.09 4.87
N TRP A 115 -43.09 -14.83 3.55
CA TRP A 115 -44.28 -14.92 2.72
C TRP A 115 -44.80 -16.35 2.55
N VAL A 116 -43.89 -17.33 2.42
CA VAL A 116 -44.25 -18.76 2.33
C VAL A 116 -44.84 -19.26 3.66
N GLU A 117 -44.30 -18.79 4.79
CA GLU A 117 -44.83 -19.08 6.12
C GLU A 117 -46.26 -18.55 6.33
N GLY A 118 -46.65 -17.45 5.69
CA GLY A 118 -48.02 -16.89 5.78
C GLY A 118 -49.00 -17.33 4.69
N ALA A 119 -48.55 -18.06 3.66
CA ALA A 119 -49.35 -18.31 2.47
C ALA A 119 -50.51 -19.31 2.69
N LYS A 120 -51.73 -18.92 2.30
CA LYS A 120 -52.90 -19.81 2.18
C LYS A 120 -52.87 -20.54 0.84
N ALA A 121 -52.19 -21.68 0.80
CA ALA A 121 -52.01 -22.53 -0.39
C ALA A 121 -51.93 -24.01 0.02
N ILE A 122 -52.00 -24.95 -0.93
CA ILE A 122 -51.82 -26.40 -0.69
C ILE A 122 -50.62 -26.87 -1.50
N GLY A 123 -49.63 -27.47 -0.83
CA GLY A 123 -48.45 -28.03 -1.47
C GLY A 123 -47.35 -28.43 -0.50
N ASP A 124 -46.18 -28.77 -1.03
CA ASP A 124 -45.01 -29.19 -0.24
C ASP A 124 -44.21 -27.98 0.28
N PHE A 125 -44.79 -27.32 1.29
CA PHE A 125 -44.14 -26.19 1.98
C PHE A 125 -42.84 -26.59 2.67
N GLU A 126 -42.73 -27.82 3.17
CA GLU A 126 -41.53 -28.28 3.88
C GLU A 126 -40.32 -28.31 2.95
N SER A 127 -40.43 -28.94 1.78
CA SER A 127 -39.33 -28.96 0.81
C SER A 127 -39.01 -27.57 0.27
N LEU A 128 -40.00 -26.68 0.12
CA LEU A 128 -39.80 -25.33 -0.39
C LEU A 128 -39.06 -24.45 0.63
N LEU A 129 -39.46 -24.50 1.90
CA LEU A 129 -38.80 -23.79 2.99
C LEU A 129 -37.42 -24.34 3.28
N GLU A 130 -37.22 -25.66 3.20
CA GLU A 130 -35.90 -26.27 3.35
C GLU A 130 -34.90 -25.74 2.31
N LYS A 131 -35.33 -25.63 1.04
CA LYS A 131 -34.53 -25.03 -0.03
C LYS A 131 -34.23 -23.55 0.24
N ALA A 132 -35.23 -22.76 0.64
CA ALA A 132 -35.08 -21.32 0.87
C ALA A 132 -34.17 -21.01 2.07
N VAL A 133 -34.38 -21.70 3.20
CA VAL A 133 -33.55 -21.57 4.40
C VAL A 133 -32.13 -22.07 4.16
N GLY A 134 -31.96 -23.16 3.39
CA GLY A 134 -30.65 -23.66 2.98
C GLY A 134 -29.85 -22.62 2.19
N GLU A 135 -30.46 -21.97 1.20
CA GLU A 135 -29.81 -20.88 0.45
C GLU A 135 -29.56 -19.65 1.32
N LEU A 136 -30.49 -19.27 2.20
CA LEU A 136 -30.28 -18.16 3.14
C LEU A 136 -29.02 -18.38 3.98
N LYS A 137 -28.88 -19.57 4.57
CA LYS A 137 -27.71 -19.93 5.36
C LYS A 137 -26.43 -19.91 4.52
N ARG A 138 -26.49 -20.38 3.28
CA ARG A 138 -25.36 -20.37 2.34
C ARG A 138 -24.87 -18.94 2.10
N VAL A 139 -25.79 -18.02 1.80
CA VAL A 139 -25.50 -16.60 1.54
C VAL A 139 -24.99 -15.90 2.80
N GLU A 140 -25.58 -16.16 3.97
CA GLU A 140 -25.11 -15.64 5.25
C GLU A 140 -23.67 -16.05 5.54
N THR A 141 -23.35 -17.32 5.30
CA THR A 141 -21.98 -17.85 5.49
C THR A 141 -21.00 -17.16 4.56
N GLN A 142 -21.35 -17.01 3.28
CA GLN A 142 -20.50 -16.32 2.30
C GLN A 142 -20.23 -14.86 2.68
N LEU A 143 -21.22 -14.13 3.19
CA LEU A 143 -21.06 -12.77 3.67
C LEU A 143 -20.16 -12.70 4.91
N VAL A 144 -20.30 -13.63 5.85
CA VAL A 144 -19.44 -13.71 7.04
C VAL A 144 -17.99 -14.01 6.65
N ASP A 145 -17.77 -15.02 5.82
CA ASP A 145 -16.43 -15.43 5.37
C ASP A 145 -15.75 -14.32 4.57
N GLY A 146 -16.49 -13.68 3.64
CA GLY A 146 -16.00 -12.56 2.85
C GLY A 146 -15.58 -11.37 3.72
N ARG A 147 -16.36 -11.05 4.76
CA ARG A 147 -16.00 -10.00 5.74
C ARG A 147 -14.74 -10.38 6.52
N ALA A 148 -14.64 -11.61 7.01
CA ALA A 148 -13.46 -12.07 7.75
C ALA A 148 -12.17 -11.97 6.91
N VAL A 149 -12.25 -12.32 5.62
CA VAL A 149 -11.12 -12.13 4.68
C VAL A 149 -10.76 -10.66 4.53
N LYS A 150 -11.74 -9.77 4.35
CA LYS A 150 -11.49 -8.32 4.24
C LYS A 150 -10.88 -7.73 5.50
N GLU A 151 -11.34 -8.13 6.67
CA GLU A 151 -10.75 -7.72 7.95
C GLU A 151 -9.29 -8.17 8.08
N GLN A 152 -8.97 -9.40 7.66
CA GLN A 152 -7.58 -9.87 7.64
C GLN A 152 -6.71 -9.01 6.71
N LEU A 153 -7.19 -8.70 5.50
CA LEU A 153 -6.47 -7.83 4.56
C LEU A 153 -6.25 -6.42 5.11
N ILE A 154 -7.24 -5.87 5.83
CA ILE A 154 -7.10 -4.57 6.51
C ILE A 154 -6.01 -4.65 7.59
N ASN A 155 -6.03 -5.68 8.43
CA ASN A 155 -5.03 -5.85 9.48
C ASN A 155 -3.61 -6.05 8.90
N GLU A 156 -3.48 -6.72 7.74
CA GLU A 156 -2.23 -6.82 7.01
C GLU A 156 -1.76 -5.44 6.50
N ALA A 157 -2.64 -4.66 5.86
CA ALA A 157 -2.33 -3.30 5.39
C ALA A 157 -1.97 -2.35 6.56
N GLU A 158 -2.68 -2.42 7.68
CA GLU A 158 -2.40 -1.59 8.87
C GLU A 158 -1.01 -1.86 9.45
N LYS A 159 -0.51 -3.11 9.39
CA LYS A 159 0.86 -3.45 9.81
C LYS A 159 1.91 -2.89 8.85
N LEU A 160 1.59 -2.84 7.56
CA LEU A 160 2.47 -2.30 6.51
C LEU A 160 2.49 -0.77 6.48
N ALA A 161 1.48 -0.11 7.04
CA ALA A 161 1.31 1.34 6.98
C ALA A 161 2.49 2.18 7.51
N ASP A 162 3.28 1.61 8.44
CA ASP A 162 4.46 2.26 9.05
C ASP A 162 5.81 1.73 8.56
N SER A 163 5.81 0.78 7.61
CA SER A 163 7.03 0.20 7.07
C SER A 163 7.86 1.25 6.31
N ASN A 164 9.18 1.19 6.47
CA ASN A 164 10.14 2.00 5.70
C ASN A 164 10.78 1.22 4.54
N SER A 165 10.48 -0.09 4.39
CA SER A 165 10.93 -0.90 3.27
C SER A 165 10.05 -0.60 2.05
N TRP A 166 10.31 0.56 1.40
CA TRP A 166 9.39 1.18 0.46
C TRP A 166 9.02 0.32 -0.75
N ARG A 167 9.98 -0.44 -1.29
CA ARG A 167 9.76 -1.23 -2.50
C ARG A 167 8.95 -2.49 -2.22
N SER A 168 9.45 -3.33 -1.32
CA SER A 168 8.79 -4.59 -0.94
C SER A 168 7.40 -4.36 -0.35
N THR A 169 7.22 -3.30 0.45
CA THR A 169 5.91 -2.95 1.00
C THR A 169 4.94 -2.50 -0.09
N ALA A 170 5.40 -1.76 -1.11
CA ALA A 170 4.54 -1.36 -2.22
C ALA A 170 4.07 -2.56 -3.07
N GLU A 171 4.92 -3.58 -3.22
CA GLU A 171 4.57 -4.84 -3.90
C GLU A 171 3.54 -5.64 -3.07
N ALA A 172 3.75 -5.79 -1.76
CA ALA A 172 2.80 -6.42 -0.85
C ALA A 172 1.44 -5.67 -0.83
N GLU A 173 1.46 -4.34 -0.81
CA GLU A 173 0.26 -3.49 -0.91
C GLU A 173 -0.51 -3.67 -2.23
N ALA A 174 0.18 -3.99 -3.32
CA ALA A 174 -0.47 -4.30 -4.60
C ALA A 174 -1.14 -5.69 -4.56
N GLU A 175 -0.50 -6.67 -3.94
CA GLU A 175 -1.05 -8.01 -3.73
C GLU A 175 -2.31 -7.97 -2.84
N LEU A 176 -2.28 -7.20 -1.76
CA LEU A 176 -3.45 -7.01 -0.88
C LEU A 176 -4.65 -6.44 -1.64
N MET A 177 -4.42 -5.48 -2.54
CA MET A 177 -5.49 -4.92 -3.38
C MET A 177 -6.08 -5.97 -4.33
N GLU A 178 -5.26 -6.87 -4.85
CA GLU A 178 -5.74 -7.92 -5.73
C GLU A 178 -6.55 -8.97 -4.97
N ARG A 179 -6.08 -9.40 -3.79
CA ARG A 179 -6.85 -10.24 -2.87
C ARG A 179 -8.17 -9.58 -2.44
N TRP A 180 -8.17 -8.26 -2.22
CA TRP A 180 -9.38 -7.50 -1.91
C TRP A 180 -10.42 -7.57 -3.04
N LYS A 181 -10.00 -7.42 -4.30
CA LYS A 181 -10.90 -7.54 -5.45
C LYS A 181 -11.46 -8.96 -5.58
N GLN A 182 -10.63 -9.97 -5.31
CA GLN A 182 -11.04 -11.37 -5.37
C GLN A 182 -12.04 -11.75 -4.28
N ALA A 183 -11.98 -11.11 -3.10
CA ALA A 183 -12.98 -11.29 -2.04
C ALA A 183 -14.39 -10.83 -2.45
N GLY A 184 -14.53 -10.06 -3.53
CA GLY A 184 -15.81 -9.61 -4.07
C GLY A 184 -16.50 -8.54 -3.21
N ALA A 185 -17.53 -7.89 -3.73
CA ALA A 185 -18.34 -6.94 -2.97
C ALA A 185 -19.42 -7.70 -2.18
N GLY A 186 -19.44 -7.52 -0.85
CA GLY A 186 -20.54 -8.02 -0.02
C GLY A 186 -21.79 -7.15 -0.19
N GLY A 187 -21.58 -5.87 -0.52
CA GLY A 187 -22.62 -4.85 -0.62
C GLY A 187 -23.04 -4.29 0.74
N GLY A 188 -23.62 -3.09 0.75
CA GLY A 188 -24.13 -2.42 1.95
C GLY A 188 -23.09 -1.60 2.73
N ASP A 189 -23.57 -0.92 3.78
CA ASP A 189 -22.82 0.08 4.54
C ASP A 189 -21.58 -0.50 5.25
N GLU A 190 -21.66 -1.75 5.72
CA GLU A 190 -20.52 -2.42 6.37
C GLU A 190 -19.35 -2.63 5.40
N ASP A 191 -19.64 -2.99 4.15
CA ASP A 191 -18.62 -3.23 3.13
C ASP A 191 -17.92 -1.93 2.72
N GLU A 192 -18.68 -0.82 2.70
CA GLU A 192 -18.15 0.53 2.48
C GLU A 192 -17.26 0.98 3.65
N ALA A 193 -17.64 0.69 4.89
CA ALA A 193 -16.83 0.98 6.06
C ALA A 193 -15.50 0.21 6.04
N LEU A 194 -15.53 -1.08 5.70
CA LEU A 194 -14.33 -1.90 5.53
C LEU A 194 -13.44 -1.35 4.41
N TRP A 195 -14.03 -0.98 3.27
CA TRP A 195 -13.30 -0.38 2.16
C TRP A 195 -12.61 0.93 2.54
N LEU A 196 -13.31 1.81 3.27
CA LEU A 196 -12.74 3.06 3.74
C LEU A 196 -11.55 2.81 4.66
N ARG A 197 -11.68 1.87 5.61
CA ARG A 197 -10.59 1.51 6.54
C ARG A 197 -9.38 0.96 5.79
N PHE A 198 -9.60 0.05 4.84
CA PHE A 198 -8.55 -0.49 3.98
C PHE A 198 -7.84 0.63 3.22
N LYS A 199 -8.60 1.47 2.51
CA LYS A 199 -8.06 2.58 1.73
C LYS A 199 -7.23 3.53 2.59
N THR A 200 -7.72 3.89 3.78
CA THR A 200 -7.01 4.77 4.71
C THR A 200 -5.68 4.19 5.16
N ALA A 201 -5.62 2.89 5.49
CA ALA A 201 -4.37 2.22 5.86
C ALA A 201 -3.33 2.29 4.72
N ARG A 202 -3.76 2.02 3.48
CA ARG A 202 -2.89 2.07 2.31
C ARG A 202 -2.42 3.48 1.97
N SER A 203 -3.34 4.46 2.02
CA SER A 203 -3.03 5.86 1.78
C SER A 203 -1.91 6.35 2.71
N ARG A 204 -1.96 5.97 3.99
CA ARG A 204 -0.92 6.33 4.96
C ARG A 204 0.49 5.89 4.53
N PHE A 205 0.63 4.66 4.03
CA PHE A 205 1.92 4.18 3.51
C PHE A 205 2.39 4.99 2.29
N PHE A 206 1.51 5.20 1.29
CA PHE A 206 1.88 5.89 0.07
C PHE A 206 2.15 7.39 0.28
N ASP A 207 1.44 8.03 1.21
CA ASP A 207 1.66 9.41 1.60
C ASP A 207 3.05 9.55 2.25
N ARG A 208 3.39 8.70 3.22
CA ARG A 208 4.73 8.66 3.83
C ARG A 208 5.84 8.42 2.81
N ARG A 209 5.64 7.47 1.88
CA ARG A 209 6.60 7.19 0.81
C ARG A 209 6.79 8.42 -0.10
N SER A 210 5.71 9.13 -0.40
CA SER A 210 5.75 10.36 -1.20
C SER A 210 6.51 11.47 -0.48
N GLU A 211 6.23 11.67 0.81
CA GLU A 211 6.91 12.63 1.69
C GLU A 211 8.40 12.34 1.79
N HIS A 212 8.79 11.10 2.07
CA HIS A 212 10.19 10.69 2.10
C HIS A 212 10.88 10.95 0.75
N GLY A 213 10.22 10.59 -0.36
CA GLY A 213 10.74 10.89 -1.69
C GLY A 213 10.89 12.40 -1.95
N ALA A 214 10.00 13.23 -1.40
CA ALA A 214 10.09 14.68 -1.51
C ALA A 214 11.26 15.25 -0.69
N GLU A 215 11.45 14.76 0.53
CA GLU A 215 12.57 15.12 1.40
C GLU A 215 13.92 14.77 0.76
N VAL A 216 14.06 13.54 0.24
CA VAL A 216 15.27 13.11 -0.49
C VAL A 216 15.55 14.05 -1.68
N ARG A 217 14.54 14.38 -2.48
CA ARG A 217 14.70 15.30 -3.61
C ARG A 217 15.07 16.72 -3.16
N GLN A 218 14.52 17.19 -2.04
CA GLN A 218 14.85 18.50 -1.49
C GLN A 218 16.31 18.55 -1.01
N ASN A 219 16.75 17.52 -0.29
CA ASN A 219 18.14 17.38 0.16
C ASN A 219 19.12 17.31 -1.02
N GLN A 220 18.76 16.58 -2.08
CA GLN A 220 19.54 16.53 -3.31
C GLN A 220 19.65 17.91 -3.97
N ARG A 221 18.55 18.65 -4.12
CA ARG A 221 18.58 20.01 -4.70
C ARG A 221 19.41 20.98 -3.85
N ALA A 222 19.31 20.89 -2.53
CA ALA A 222 20.08 21.74 -1.62
C ALA A 222 21.58 21.44 -1.70
N GLY A 223 21.96 20.16 -1.74
CA GLY A 223 23.34 19.73 -1.92
C GLY A 223 23.92 20.14 -3.28
N GLU A 224 23.11 20.07 -4.35
CA GLU A 224 23.54 20.41 -5.71
C GLU A 224 23.87 21.90 -5.78
N LYS A 225 22.94 22.74 -5.32
CA LYS A 225 23.15 24.17 -5.22
C LYS A 225 24.37 24.53 -4.37
N ALA A 226 24.53 23.92 -3.19
CA ALA A 226 25.67 24.18 -2.33
C ALA A 226 27.00 23.85 -3.04
N LYS A 227 27.07 22.71 -3.74
CA LYS A 227 28.26 22.30 -4.49
C LYS A 227 28.53 23.20 -5.69
N GLU A 228 27.49 23.65 -6.40
CA GLU A 228 27.62 24.64 -7.47
C GLU A 228 28.14 25.99 -6.96
N ASP A 229 27.62 26.49 -5.83
CA ASP A 229 28.08 27.72 -5.20
C ASP A 229 29.56 27.62 -4.76
N LEU A 230 29.99 26.46 -4.27
CA LEU A 230 31.41 26.19 -3.94
C LEU A 230 32.31 26.21 -5.17
N ILE A 231 31.84 25.65 -6.29
CA ILE A 231 32.57 25.70 -7.57
C ILE A 231 32.71 27.15 -8.02
N ALA A 232 31.65 27.93 -8.03
CA ALA A 232 31.70 29.34 -8.42
C ALA A 232 32.63 30.18 -7.54
N ARG A 233 32.64 29.93 -6.21
CA ARG A 233 33.59 30.57 -5.28
C ARG A 233 35.04 30.17 -5.56
N ALA A 234 35.30 28.90 -5.89
CA ALA A 234 36.63 28.46 -6.29
C ALA A 234 37.07 29.08 -7.62
N GLU A 235 36.16 29.24 -8.59
CA GLU A 235 36.44 29.89 -9.88
C GLU A 235 36.89 31.34 -9.69
N ALA A 236 36.21 32.08 -8.81
CA ALA A 236 36.57 33.47 -8.49
C ALA A 236 37.97 33.61 -7.86
N LEU A 237 38.42 32.58 -7.15
CA LEU A 237 39.72 32.55 -6.46
C LEU A 237 40.87 32.02 -7.34
N ASN A 238 40.56 31.33 -8.44
CA ASN A 238 41.54 30.57 -9.23
C ASN A 238 42.67 31.44 -9.85
N SER A 239 42.38 32.70 -10.19
CA SER A 239 43.33 33.63 -10.80
C SER A 239 44.07 34.52 -9.78
N SER A 240 43.81 34.37 -8.48
CA SER A 240 44.44 35.18 -7.43
C SER A 240 45.94 34.90 -7.30
N THR A 241 46.72 35.96 -7.12
CA THR A 241 48.17 35.90 -6.89
C THR A 241 48.55 36.05 -5.41
N ASP A 242 47.56 36.24 -4.51
CA ASP A 242 47.75 36.13 -3.07
C ASP A 242 47.74 34.65 -2.66
N TRP A 243 48.91 34.02 -2.78
CA TRP A 243 49.07 32.58 -2.60
C TRP A 243 48.77 32.06 -1.20
N GLY A 244 48.85 32.91 -0.18
CA GLY A 244 48.61 32.54 1.22
C GLY A 244 47.12 32.51 1.51
N ALA A 245 46.48 33.68 1.44
CA ALA A 245 45.06 33.82 1.75
C ALA A 245 44.17 32.97 0.82
N THR A 246 44.53 32.86 -0.46
CA THR A 246 43.77 32.05 -1.42
C THR A 246 43.90 30.55 -1.13
N PHE A 247 45.06 30.09 -0.64
CA PHE A 247 45.21 28.68 -0.24
C PHE A 247 44.31 28.36 0.95
N ASP A 248 44.30 29.21 1.98
CA ASP A 248 43.45 29.02 3.16
C ASP A 248 41.96 29.04 2.77
N ALA A 249 41.55 29.98 1.93
CA ALA A 249 40.19 30.02 1.38
C ALA A 249 39.83 28.74 0.59
N MET A 250 40.75 28.22 -0.21
CA MET A 250 40.56 26.94 -0.94
C MET A 250 40.51 25.71 -0.04
N GLN A 251 41.08 25.75 1.18
CA GLN A 251 40.89 24.71 2.19
C GLN A 251 39.50 24.80 2.82
N VAL A 252 39.06 26.00 3.17
CA VAL A 252 37.71 26.23 3.71
C VAL A 252 36.66 25.72 2.72
N LEU A 253 36.81 25.98 1.42
CA LEU A 253 35.91 25.44 0.40
C LEU A 253 35.92 23.91 0.32
N MET A 254 37.04 23.26 0.60
CA MET A 254 37.12 21.79 0.65
C MET A 254 36.42 21.21 1.88
N ASP A 255 36.52 21.90 3.01
CA ASP A 255 35.83 21.49 4.23
C ASP A 255 34.32 21.69 4.10
N GLU A 256 33.90 22.82 3.51
CA GLU A 256 32.49 23.06 3.13
C GLU A 256 32.00 22.01 2.10
N TRP A 257 32.83 21.60 1.14
CA TRP A 257 32.49 20.54 0.17
C TRP A 257 32.25 19.20 0.85
N LYS A 258 33.13 18.81 1.79
CA LYS A 258 32.99 17.55 2.55
C LYS A 258 31.76 17.57 3.46
N ALA A 259 31.38 18.75 3.96
CA ALA A 259 30.19 18.93 4.78
C ALA A 259 28.89 19.01 3.96
N ALA A 260 28.97 19.25 2.65
CA ALA A 260 27.81 19.37 1.79
C ALA A 260 27.07 18.03 1.65
N PRO A 261 25.72 18.03 1.66
CA PRO A 261 24.93 16.81 1.47
C PRO A 261 25.31 16.06 0.19
N SER A 262 25.29 14.72 0.23
CA SER A 262 25.41 13.90 -0.98
C SER A 262 24.18 14.11 -1.86
N ILE A 263 24.39 14.20 -3.17
CA ILE A 263 23.31 14.32 -4.15
C ILE A 263 23.15 13.08 -5.02
N GLY A 264 23.78 11.98 -4.60
CA GLY A 264 23.86 10.73 -5.36
C GLY A 264 25.19 10.60 -6.09
N ARG A 265 25.72 9.37 -6.10
CA ARG A 265 27.09 9.05 -6.54
C ARG A 265 27.46 9.64 -7.90
N ARG A 266 26.57 9.54 -8.89
CA ARG A 266 26.86 10.00 -10.26
C ARG A 266 26.96 11.53 -10.31
N GLN A 267 26.00 12.24 -9.73
CA GLN A 267 26.02 13.71 -9.73
C GLN A 267 27.14 14.25 -8.84
N ASP A 268 27.42 13.60 -7.71
CA ASP A 268 28.55 13.94 -6.83
C ASP A 268 29.89 13.84 -7.56
N GLU A 269 30.12 12.75 -8.32
CA GLU A 269 31.33 12.58 -9.13
C GLU A 269 31.43 13.67 -10.21
N GLU A 270 30.35 13.96 -10.93
CA GLU A 270 30.33 14.99 -11.97
C GLU A 270 30.68 16.38 -11.41
N LEU A 271 30.07 16.79 -10.30
CA LEU A 271 30.38 18.08 -9.67
C LEU A 271 31.78 18.09 -9.05
N TRP A 272 32.24 16.97 -8.48
CA TRP A 272 33.60 16.87 -7.93
C TRP A 272 34.66 17.08 -8.99
N GLN A 273 34.51 16.46 -10.17
CA GLN A 273 35.47 16.64 -11.26
C GLN A 273 35.54 18.09 -11.72
N ARG A 274 34.40 18.79 -11.77
CA ARG A 274 34.36 20.24 -12.05
C ARG A 274 35.09 21.05 -10.99
N PHE A 275 34.78 20.80 -9.71
CA PHE A 275 35.42 21.50 -8.59
C PHE A 275 36.94 21.30 -8.56
N ARG A 276 37.40 20.07 -8.83
CA ARG A 276 38.82 19.76 -8.95
C ARG A 276 39.47 20.50 -10.12
N ALA A 277 38.85 20.46 -11.30
CA ALA A 277 39.36 21.10 -12.51
C ALA A 277 39.49 22.63 -12.34
N VAL A 278 38.58 23.25 -11.60
CA VAL A 278 38.64 24.69 -11.28
C VAL A 278 39.81 25.02 -10.35
N ARG A 279 40.14 24.14 -9.40
CA ARG A 279 41.20 24.38 -8.41
C ARG A 279 42.60 24.12 -8.95
N GLU A 280 42.73 23.17 -9.87
CA GLU A 280 44.02 22.68 -10.38
C GLU A 280 44.96 23.79 -10.93
N PRO A 281 44.50 24.78 -11.73
CA PRO A 281 45.36 25.82 -12.27
C PRO A 281 46.02 26.69 -11.20
N PHE A 282 45.29 27.11 -10.16
CA PHE A 282 45.83 27.87 -9.03
C PHE A 282 46.97 27.11 -8.33
N PHE A 283 46.74 25.83 -8.02
CA PHE A 283 47.74 25.04 -7.32
C PHE A 283 48.99 24.77 -8.17
N GLU A 284 48.83 24.55 -9.48
CA GLU A 284 49.96 24.42 -10.41
C GLU A 284 50.73 25.75 -10.56
N ALA A 285 50.04 26.90 -10.63
CA ALA A 285 50.67 28.21 -10.68
C ALA A 285 51.45 28.52 -9.39
N ARG A 286 50.85 28.25 -8.23
CA ARG A 286 51.49 28.35 -6.91
C ARG A 286 52.75 27.47 -6.86
N LYS A 287 52.64 26.20 -7.24
CA LYS A 287 53.76 25.25 -7.23
C LYS A 287 54.93 25.73 -8.09
N LYS A 288 54.65 26.26 -9.29
CA LYS A 288 55.67 26.86 -10.19
C LYS A 288 56.35 28.06 -9.52
N GLN A 289 55.59 28.98 -8.94
CA GLN A 289 56.13 30.18 -8.30
C GLN A 289 57.03 29.86 -7.09
N PHE A 290 56.60 28.95 -6.23
CA PHE A 290 57.40 28.52 -5.08
C PHE A 290 58.64 27.71 -5.50
N ALA A 291 58.59 26.96 -6.60
CA ALA A 291 59.76 26.29 -7.17
C ALA A 291 60.78 27.29 -7.71
N GLU A 292 60.34 28.35 -8.38
CA GLU A 292 61.21 29.42 -8.89
C GLU A 292 61.86 30.21 -7.77
N ASN A 293 61.10 30.62 -6.75
CA ASN A 293 61.63 31.28 -5.55
C ASN A 293 62.72 30.45 -4.86
N ARG A 294 62.54 29.13 -4.75
CA ARG A 294 63.56 28.22 -4.20
C ARG A 294 64.82 28.15 -5.05
N ARG A 295 64.69 28.16 -6.39
CA ARG A 295 65.85 28.15 -7.31
C ARG A 295 66.66 29.43 -7.20
N GLN A 296 65.99 30.58 -7.07
CA GLN A 296 66.65 31.88 -6.91
C GLN A 296 67.38 31.96 -5.57
N GLN A 297 66.76 31.56 -4.47
CA GLN A 297 67.40 31.48 -3.16
C GLN A 297 68.60 30.52 -3.14
N GLY A 298 68.49 29.36 -3.81
CA GLY A 298 69.60 28.41 -3.98
C GLY A 298 70.79 28.99 -4.77
N ARG A 299 70.52 29.74 -5.85
CA ARG A 299 71.56 30.46 -6.62
C ARG A 299 72.24 31.55 -5.79
N SER A 300 71.49 32.39 -5.09
CA SER A 300 72.05 33.46 -4.25
C SER A 300 72.91 32.90 -3.10
N SER A 301 72.55 31.75 -2.51
CA SER A 301 73.39 31.11 -1.48
C SER A 301 74.68 30.50 -2.03
N ARG A 302 74.66 30.01 -3.28
CA ARG A 302 75.87 29.50 -3.97
C ARG A 302 76.81 30.63 -4.38
N ASP A 303 76.27 31.80 -4.73
CA ASP A 303 77.05 32.98 -5.09
C ASP A 303 77.71 33.64 -3.86
N GLN A 304 77.03 33.64 -2.70
CA GLN A 304 77.59 34.14 -1.43
C GLN A 304 78.55 33.15 -0.73
N GLY A 305 78.57 31.88 -1.14
CA GLY A 305 79.34 30.82 -0.48
C GLY A 305 80.74 30.55 -1.05
N ARG A 306 81.26 31.35 -1.99
CA ARG A 306 82.60 31.15 -2.58
C ARG A 306 83.69 31.64 -1.60
N PRO A 307 84.48 30.78 -0.94
CA PRO A 307 85.51 31.27 -0.03
C PRO A 307 86.60 31.93 -0.88
N ARG A 308 86.99 33.16 -0.54
CA ARG A 308 88.22 33.76 -1.06
C ARG A 308 89.37 32.84 -0.64
N ALA A 309 90.08 32.28 -1.63
CA ALA A 309 91.30 31.51 -1.43
C ALA A 309 92.26 32.32 -0.55
N ARG A 310 92.40 31.91 0.71
CA ARG A 310 93.40 32.44 1.62
C ARG A 310 94.51 31.41 1.67
N SER A 311 95.63 31.74 1.06
CA SER A 311 96.88 31.01 1.15
C SER A 311 97.23 30.78 2.62
N GLN A 312 97.37 29.52 3.03
CA GLN A 312 97.94 29.14 4.33
C GLN A 312 99.28 28.41 4.10
N PRO A 313 100.34 28.75 4.85
CA PRO A 313 101.60 27.99 4.87
C PRO A 313 101.46 26.78 5.82
N PRO A 314 102.40 25.82 5.79
CA PRO A 314 102.19 24.51 6.40
C PRO A 314 102.50 24.55 7.90
N ARG A 315 101.75 23.78 8.71
CA ARG A 315 102.29 23.11 9.90
C ARG A 315 101.40 22.00 10.46
N ASP A 316 102.09 20.88 10.60
CA ASP A 316 101.98 19.65 11.38
C ASP A 316 100.87 19.42 12.45
N ARG A 317 100.35 18.19 12.36
CA ARG A 317 99.94 17.18 13.37
C ARG A 317 99.23 17.60 14.68
N GLY A 318 98.10 16.92 14.89
CA GLY A 318 97.82 16.19 16.13
C GLY A 318 96.41 16.39 16.70
N GLY A 319 95.67 15.29 16.88
CA GLY A 319 94.59 15.23 17.88
C GLY A 319 93.18 14.94 17.35
N SER A 320 92.74 13.72 17.61
CA SER A 320 91.39 13.17 17.50
C SER A 320 90.31 13.95 18.27
N ALA A 321 89.09 14.02 17.72
CA ALA A 321 87.85 13.52 18.36
C ALA A 321 86.59 13.81 17.52
N SER A 322 85.67 12.85 17.57
CA SER A 322 84.41 12.72 16.83
C SER A 322 83.23 13.47 17.51
N PRO A 323 82.01 13.50 16.91
CA PRO A 323 81.19 14.70 16.81
C PRO A 323 79.91 14.71 17.66
N GLY A 324 79.32 15.90 17.86
CA GLY A 324 77.93 16.01 18.31
C GLY A 324 77.45 17.43 18.57
N ALA A 325 76.81 18.06 17.58
CA ALA A 325 75.79 19.10 17.79
C ALA A 325 75.12 19.45 16.45
N ARG A 326 73.99 18.80 16.13
CA ARG A 326 73.10 19.26 15.06
C ARG A 326 72.20 20.36 15.64
N ARG A 327 72.36 21.59 15.13
CA ARG A 327 71.39 22.67 15.30
C ARG A 327 70.07 22.26 14.66
N SER A 328 69.03 22.21 15.48
CA SER A 328 67.64 22.16 15.05
C SER A 328 67.25 23.51 14.45
N SER A 329 67.19 23.58 13.12
CA SER A 329 66.44 24.60 12.39
C SER A 329 65.13 23.96 11.97
N ASN A 330 64.10 24.16 12.78
CA ASN A 330 62.73 23.73 12.51
C ASN A 330 62.11 24.65 11.44
N GLN A 331 62.46 24.43 10.17
CA GLN A 331 61.60 24.77 9.02
C GLN A 331 60.81 23.52 8.68
N GLY A 332 59.79 23.23 9.50
CA GLY A 332 58.90 22.10 9.33
C GLY A 332 57.59 22.52 8.67
N SER A 333 57.33 21.93 7.50
CA SER A 333 56.01 21.77 6.86
C SER A 333 55.37 22.98 6.16
N LEU A 334 55.68 23.15 4.87
CA LEU A 334 54.79 23.83 3.90
C LEU A 334 54.72 23.06 2.57
N HIS A 335 54.78 21.74 2.63
CA HIS A 335 54.41 20.86 1.51
C HIS A 335 53.27 19.97 1.98
N ALA A 336 52.07 20.53 2.11
CA ALA A 336 50.88 19.74 1.83
C ALA A 336 51.01 19.36 0.35
N SER A 337 51.33 18.09 0.09
CA SER A 337 51.52 17.61 -1.27
C SER A 337 50.20 17.80 -2.01
N LEU A 338 50.24 18.24 -3.27
CA LEU A 338 49.07 18.33 -4.15
C LEU A 338 48.25 17.02 -4.13
N ALA A 339 48.90 15.89 -3.85
CA ALA A 339 48.27 14.57 -3.68
C ALA A 339 47.35 14.42 -2.46
N GLU A 340 47.57 15.16 -1.36
CA GLU A 340 46.69 15.13 -0.18
C GLU A 340 45.44 16.00 -0.38
N LEU A 341 45.52 17.03 -1.24
CA LEU A 341 44.39 17.93 -1.54
C LEU A 341 43.55 17.50 -2.75
N VAL A 342 44.09 16.57 -3.54
CA VAL A 342 43.54 16.07 -4.81
C VAL A 342 43.46 14.53 -4.75
N GLY A 343 43.20 14.00 -3.56
CA GLY A 343 43.06 12.56 -3.32
C GLY A 343 41.90 11.94 -4.12
N PRO A 344 41.95 10.64 -4.44
CA PRO A 344 40.90 9.96 -5.18
C PRO A 344 39.56 10.01 -4.44
N LEU A 345 38.48 10.27 -5.18
CA LEU A 345 37.11 10.41 -4.65
C LEU A 345 36.66 9.21 -3.79
N ARG A 346 37.25 8.05 -4.04
CA ARG A 346 37.00 6.76 -3.38
C ARG A 346 37.21 6.79 -1.86
N ASP A 347 38.08 7.66 -1.35
CA ASP A 347 38.36 7.77 0.09
C ASP A 347 37.47 8.81 0.81
N MET A 348 36.80 9.69 0.05
CA MET A 348 35.92 10.74 0.58
C MET A 348 34.45 10.31 0.68
N PHE A 349 34.03 9.40 -0.18
CA PHE A 349 32.71 8.77 -0.14
C PHE A 349 32.91 7.27 0.06
N PRO A 350 33.23 6.81 1.30
CA PRO A 350 33.22 5.38 1.60
C PRO A 350 31.86 4.85 1.16
N ALA A 351 31.86 3.74 0.42
CA ALA A 351 30.65 3.18 -0.17
C ALA A 351 29.52 3.26 0.86
N ASP A 352 28.43 3.94 0.49
CA ASP A 352 27.15 3.70 1.15
C ASP A 352 27.07 2.19 1.24
N ARG A 353 27.00 1.68 2.48
CA ARG A 353 26.42 0.36 2.68
C ARG A 353 25.17 0.44 1.84
N LYS A 354 25.06 -0.42 0.82
CA LYS A 354 23.81 -0.66 0.13
C LYS A 354 22.74 -0.52 1.20
N ASP A 355 21.85 0.45 1.06
CA ASP A 355 20.59 0.36 1.74
C ASP A 355 20.02 -0.97 1.24
N GLU A 356 20.26 -2.03 2.02
CA GLU A 356 19.82 -3.40 1.76
C GLU A 356 18.28 -3.50 1.79
N ASP A 357 17.58 -2.36 1.86
CA ASP A 357 16.14 -2.23 1.79
C ASP A 357 15.59 -2.34 0.34
N ASP A 358 16.45 -2.48 -0.67
CA ASP A 358 16.07 -2.65 -2.08
C ASP A 358 16.43 -4.03 -2.70
N GLU A 359 16.94 -4.98 -1.90
CA GLU A 359 17.20 -6.36 -2.37
C GLU A 359 16.79 -7.42 -1.33
N ARG A 360 15.51 -7.81 -1.34
CA ARG A 360 15.03 -9.21 -1.48
C ARG A 360 13.52 -9.34 -1.40
#